data_AF-A0A8J3S7I5-F1
#
_entry.id   AF-A0A8J3S7I5-F1
#
_cell.length_a   1.000
_cell.length_b   1.000
_cell.length_c   1.000
_cell.angle_alpha   90.00
_cell.angle_beta   90.00
_cell.angle_gamma   90.00
#
_symmetry.space_group_name_H-M   'P 1'
#
loop_
_entity.id
_entity.type
_entity.pdbx_description
1 polymer ?
#
loop_
_entity_poly.entity_id
_entity_poly.type
_entity_poly.pdbx_seq_one_letter_code
_entity_poly.pdbx_strand_id
1 'polypeptide(L)'
;MTLVEWKPYTRSERDRIRITETSCCAAYEWACQGGHFLILRRSGKRYEEAARGLYRQARDTWESLILEHARDHMERQKGKGNSNGQTGRVPKNRKRSVRADRDRGIPDRR
;
A
#
# COMPACT_ATOMS: atom_id res chain seq x y z
N MET A 1 -15.17 19.82 2.88
CA MET A 1 -14.47 19.11 1.80
C MET A 1 -13.72 20.15 1.01
N THR A 2 -12.40 20.22 1.17
CA THR A 2 -11.56 21.12 0.37
C THR A 2 -11.51 20.53 -1.04
N LEU A 3 -12.19 21.18 -1.99
CA LEU A 3 -12.13 20.81 -3.39
C LEU A 3 -10.73 21.17 -3.91
N VAL A 4 -9.83 20.19 -3.89
CA VAL A 4 -8.47 20.36 -4.41
C VAL A 4 -8.48 20.08 -5.91
N GLU A 5 -8.14 21.10 -6.70
CA GLU A 5 -8.04 20.98 -8.15
C GLU A 5 -6.65 20.44 -8.53
N TRP A 6 -6.61 19.33 -9.26
CA TRP A 6 -5.36 18.72 -9.72
C TRP A 6 -5.03 19.19 -11.13
N LYS A 7 -3.88 19.84 -11.29
CA LYS A 7 -3.39 20.36 -12.57
C LYS A 7 -2.12 19.63 -13.00
N PRO A 8 -1.86 19.45 -14.31
CA PRO A 8 -0.61 18.87 -14.76
C PRO A 8 0.60 19.64 -14.19
N TYR A 9 1.51 18.94 -13.52
CA TYR A 9 2.74 19.54 -13.03
C TYR A 9 3.73 19.70 -14.19
N THR A 10 4.09 20.94 -14.49
CA THR A 10 5.12 21.28 -15.49
C THR A 10 6.40 21.65 -14.78
N ARG A 11 7.48 20.96 -15.13
CA ARG A 11 8.83 21.23 -14.60
C ARG A 11 9.62 22.04 -15.62
N SER A 12 10.24 23.13 -15.18
CA SER A 12 11.32 23.78 -15.94
C SER A 12 12.63 23.00 -15.76
N GLU A 13 13.43 22.84 -16.81
CA GLU A 13 14.67 22.06 -16.78
C GLU A 13 15.67 22.54 -15.71
N ARG A 14 15.64 23.84 -15.39
CA ARG A 14 16.52 24.46 -14.39
C ARG A 14 16.02 24.28 -12.96
N ASP A 15 14.77 23.88 -12.79
CA ASP A 15 14.17 23.75 -11.47
C ASP A 15 14.56 22.42 -10.82
N ARG A 16 15.09 22.55 -9.60
CA ARG A 16 15.33 21.42 -8.70
C ARG A 16 14.15 21.30 -7.75
N ILE A 17 13.51 20.14 -7.78
CA ILE A 17 12.48 19.78 -6.82
C ILE A 17 13.13 18.98 -5.67
N ARG A 18 12.73 19.28 -4.44
CA ARG A 18 13.12 18.54 -3.24
C ARG A 18 11.89 18.01 -2.54
N ILE A 19 11.72 16.70 -2.51
CA ILE A 19 10.65 16.07 -1.73
C ILE A 19 11.02 16.17 -0.25
N THR A 20 10.11 16.71 0.57
CA THR A 20 10.31 16.90 2.02
C THR A 20 9.51 15.89 2.83
N GLU A 21 8.29 15.57 2.42
CA GLU A 21 7.44 14.57 3.06
C GLU A 21 6.74 13.73 2.01
N THR A 22 6.43 12.48 2.36
CA THR A 22 5.66 11.55 1.53
C THR A 22 4.57 10.91 2.38
N SER A 23 3.40 10.72 1.78
CA SER A 23 2.29 9.97 2.40
C SER A 23 2.65 8.50 2.60
N CYS A 24 1.90 7.79 3.47
CA CYS A 24 2.21 6.42 3.88
C CYS A 24 2.31 5.39 2.73
N CYS A 25 1.68 5.65 1.59
CA CYS A 25 1.80 4.80 0.40
C CYS A 25 2.35 5.55 -0.83
N ALA A 26 3.00 6.69 -0.61
CA ALA A 26 3.53 7.55 -1.68
C ALA A 26 2.48 8.00 -2.72
N ALA A 27 1.20 8.10 -2.30
CA ALA A 27 0.14 8.64 -3.14
C ALA A 27 0.31 10.15 -3.37
N TYR A 28 0.73 10.86 -2.31
CA TYR A 28 1.04 12.28 -2.30
C TYR A 28 2.47 12.54 -1.82
N GLU A 29 3.08 13.57 -2.39
CA GLU A 29 4.42 14.04 -2.09
C GLU A 29 4.37 15.56 -1.82
N TRP A 30 4.95 15.98 -0.71
CA TRP A 30 5.19 17.37 -0.40
C TRP A 30 6.57 17.76 -0.91
N ALA A 31 6.66 18.83 -1.69
CA ALA A 31 7.90 19.24 -2.31
C ALA A 31 8.18 20.73 -2.17
N CYS A 32 9.46 21.09 -2.23
CA CYS A 32 9.93 22.46 -2.34
C CYS A 32 10.60 22.67 -3.71
N GLN A 33 10.21 23.74 -4.41
CA GLN A 33 10.75 24.15 -5.71
C GLN A 33 10.82 25.69 -5.75
N GLY A 34 12.01 26.24 -5.97
CA GLY A 34 12.19 27.69 -6.16
C GLY A 34 11.60 28.55 -5.04
N GLY A 35 11.73 28.12 -3.78
CA GLY A 35 11.18 28.82 -2.61
C GLY A 35 9.68 28.62 -2.36
N HIS A 36 9.00 27.87 -3.22
CA HIS A 36 7.59 27.53 -3.07
C HIS A 36 7.42 26.08 -2.62
N PHE A 37 6.33 25.83 -1.92
CA PHE A 37 5.90 24.49 -1.51
C PHE A 37 4.78 24.02 -2.40
N LEU A 38 4.86 22.74 -2.78
CA LEU A 38 4.00 22.07 -3.75
C LEU A 38 3.46 20.79 -3.14
N ILE A 39 2.26 20.39 -3.58
CA ILE A 39 1.74 19.05 -3.32
C ILE A 39 1.56 18.34 -4.64
N LEU A 40 2.26 17.22 -4.79
CA LEU A 40 2.26 16.41 -6.00
C LEU A 40 1.58 15.07 -5.75
N ARG A 41 0.97 14.53 -6.81
CA ARG A 41 0.59 13.12 -6.89
C ARG A 41 1.06 12.53 -8.20
N ARG A 42 1.31 11.23 -8.21
CA ARG A 42 1.67 10.53 -9.44
C ARG A 42 0.41 10.14 -10.21
N SER A 43 0.33 10.57 -11.47
CA SER A 43 -0.74 10.25 -12.41
C SER A 43 -0.12 9.58 -13.64
N GLY A 44 -0.04 8.24 -13.60
CA GLY A 44 0.67 7.44 -14.60
C GLY A 44 2.17 7.72 -14.62
N LYS A 45 2.67 8.26 -15.75
CA LYS A 45 4.08 8.68 -15.94
C LYS A 45 4.34 10.15 -15.62
N ARG A 46 3.29 10.92 -15.31
CA ARG A 46 3.36 12.36 -15.05
C ARG A 46 3.00 12.64 -13.60
N TYR A 47 3.32 13.84 -13.17
CA TYR A 47 2.85 14.37 -11.89
C TYR A 47 1.73 15.37 -12.13
N GLU A 48 0.82 15.42 -11.16
CA GLU A 48 -0.17 16.47 -11.04
C GLU A 48 0.09 17.23 -9.75
N GLU A 49 -0.17 18.53 -9.77
CA GLU A 49 -0.04 19.46 -8.67
C GLU A 49 -1.42 19.87 -8.17
N ALA A 50 -1.59 19.82 -6.85
CA ALA A 50 -2.82 20.22 -6.16
C ALA A 50 -2.77 21.67 -5.65
N ALA A 51 -1.60 22.09 -5.20
CA ALA A 51 -1.38 23.40 -4.61
C ALA A 51 0.08 23.81 -4.78
N ARG A 52 0.29 25.12 -4.89
CA ARG A 52 1.58 25.79 -4.89
C ARG A 52 1.48 27.10 -4.15
N GLY A 53 2.43 27.37 -3.27
CA GLY A 53 2.45 28.64 -2.55
C GLY A 53 3.49 28.70 -1.45
N LEU A 54 3.25 29.62 -0.51
CA LEU A 54 4.04 29.73 0.71
C LEU A 54 3.78 28.53 1.62
N TYR A 55 4.73 28.29 2.53
CA TYR A 55 4.72 27.14 3.43
C TYR A 55 3.36 26.90 4.09
N ARG A 56 2.78 27.94 4.71
CA ARG A 56 1.52 27.82 5.45
C ARG A 56 0.35 27.39 4.58
N GLN A 57 0.20 28.00 3.40
CA GLN A 57 -0.90 27.69 2.47
C GLN A 57 -0.80 26.26 1.92
N ALA A 58 0.41 25.86 1.53
CA ALA A 58 0.65 24.48 1.14
C ALA A 58 0.33 23.54 2.32
N ARG A 59 0.71 23.91 3.56
CA ARG A 59 0.61 23.05 4.75
C ARG A 59 -0.83 22.71 5.08
N ASP A 60 -1.70 23.72 5.07
CA ASP A 60 -3.12 23.52 5.30
C ASP A 60 -3.74 22.55 4.27
N THR A 61 -3.27 22.60 3.02
CA THR A 61 -3.74 21.70 1.95
C THR A 61 -3.20 20.28 2.14
N TRP A 62 -1.93 20.13 2.55
CA TRP A 62 -1.30 18.84 2.81
C TRP A 62 -1.96 18.12 3.97
N GLU A 63 -2.17 18.80 5.09
CA GLU A 63 -2.80 18.21 6.26
C GLU A 63 -4.23 17.76 5.93
N SER A 64 -4.98 18.56 5.17
CA SER A 64 -6.30 18.18 4.68
C SER A 64 -6.25 16.89 3.83
N LEU A 65 -5.32 16.81 2.88
CA LEU A 65 -5.17 15.63 2.01
C LEU A 65 -4.72 14.39 2.77
N ILE A 66 -3.80 14.53 3.73
CA ILE A 66 -3.32 13.40 4.53
C ILE A 66 -4.41 12.87 5.46
N LEU A 67 -5.23 13.75 6.05
CA LEU A 67 -6.37 13.34 6.87
C LEU A 67 -7.42 12.59 6.03
N GLU A 68 -7.74 13.07 4.83
CA GLU A 68 -8.64 12.38 3.91
C GLU A 68 -8.08 11.01 3.49
N HIS A 69 -6.80 10.98 3.13
CA HIS A 69 -6.10 9.74 2.77
C HIS A 69 -6.11 8.70 3.88
N ALA A 70 -5.91 9.13 5.12
CA ALA A 70 -5.97 8.24 6.29
C ALA A 70 -7.38 7.66 6.49
N ARG A 71 -8.43 8.48 6.28
CA ARG A 71 -9.83 8.03 6.35
C ARG A 71 -10.12 6.96 5.29
N ASP A 72 -9.71 7.19 4.04
CA ASP A 72 -9.87 6.23 2.95
C ASP A 72 -9.19 4.89 3.26
N HIS A 73 -8.00 4.93 3.87
CA HIS A 73 -7.30 3.72 4.29
C HIS A 73 -8.06 2.95 5.36
N MET A 74 -8.60 3.64 6.37
CA MET A 74 -9.40 3.01 7.42
C MET A 74 -10.68 2.38 6.87
N GLU A 75 -11.37 3.06 5.94
CA GLU A 75 -12.59 2.52 5.31
C GLU A 75 -12.30 1.28 4.46
N ARG A 76 -11.22 1.31 3.66
CA ARG A 76 -10.77 0.14 2.88
C ARG A 76 -10.37 -1.04 3.76
N GLN A 77 -9.81 -0.80 4.94
CA GLN A 77 -9.47 -1.86 5.88
C GLN A 77 -10.71 -2.47 6.55
N LYS A 78 -11.71 -1.65 6.92
CA LYS A 78 -12.99 -2.14 7.47
C LYS A 78 -13.73 -3.07 6.51
N GLY A 79 -13.69 -2.80 5.21
CA GLY A 79 -14.30 -3.67 4.19
C GLY A 79 -13.63 -5.04 3.99
N LYS A 80 -12.36 -5.20 4.37
CA LYS A 80 -11.61 -6.47 4.24
C LYS A 80 -11.77 -7.41 5.43
N GLY A 81 -12.34 -6.94 6.54
CA GLY A 81 -12.47 -7.71 7.78
C GLY A 81 -13.61 -8.73 7.83
N ASN A 82 -14.45 -8.85 6.80
CA ASN A 82 -15.70 -9.63 6.88
C ASN A 82 -15.74 -10.89 5.99
N SER A 83 -14.60 -11.40 5.51
CA SER A 83 -14.51 -12.67 4.77
C SER A 83 -13.88 -13.79 5.58
N ASN A 84 -14.39 -14.05 6.78
CA ASN A 84 -14.10 -15.29 7.52
C ASN A 84 -15.41 -15.93 7.99
N GLY A 85 -16.14 -16.49 7.02
CA GLY A 85 -17.32 -17.33 7.23
C GLY A 85 -17.20 -18.60 6.40
N GLN A 86 -16.79 -19.69 7.05
CA GLN A 86 -17.07 -21.10 6.70
C GLN A 86 -16.72 -21.60 5.28
N THR A 87 -15.61 -22.35 5.19
CA THR A 87 -15.68 -23.68 4.56
C THR A 87 -15.09 -24.72 5.51
N GLY A 88 -15.96 -25.62 5.98
CA GLY A 88 -15.61 -26.67 6.92
C GLY A 88 -14.57 -27.63 6.31
N ARG A 89 -13.38 -27.68 6.92
CA ARG A 89 -12.50 -28.84 6.76
C ARG A 89 -13.08 -29.96 7.61
N VAL A 90 -13.85 -30.84 6.98
CA VAL A 90 -14.11 -32.19 7.50
C VAL A 90 -12.77 -32.95 7.47
N PRO A 91 -12.19 -33.38 8.60
CA PRO A 91 -11.05 -34.28 8.57
C PRO A 91 -11.51 -35.65 8.05
N LYS A 92 -11.06 -36.03 6.85
CA LYS A 92 -11.29 -37.36 6.29
C LYS A 92 -10.50 -38.39 7.10
N ASN A 93 -11.26 -39.12 7.91
CA ASN A 93 -10.89 -40.30 8.65
C ASN A 93 -10.23 -41.36 7.73
N ARG A 94 -8.89 -41.47 7.75
CA ARG A 94 -8.18 -42.59 7.11
C ARG A 94 -8.03 -43.71 8.12
N LYS A 95 -8.99 -44.65 8.08
CA LYS A 95 -8.89 -45.96 8.74
C LYS A 95 -7.61 -46.66 8.25
N ARG A 96 -6.76 -47.02 9.21
CA ARG A 96 -5.68 -48.01 9.04
C ARG A 96 -6.32 -49.35 8.67
N SER A 97 -5.88 -49.96 7.57
CA SER A 97 -6.13 -51.38 7.29
C SER A 97 -4.80 -52.09 7.11
N VAL A 98 -4.61 -53.09 7.95
CA VAL A 98 -3.47 -54.00 8.14
C VAL A 98 -3.35 -54.98 6.98
N ARG A 99 -2.12 -55.25 6.50
CA ARG A 99 -1.59 -56.54 6.00
C ARG A 99 -0.07 -56.47 6.22
N ALA A 100 0.55 -57.19 7.15
CA ALA A 100 0.74 -58.65 7.29
C ALA A 100 1.52 -59.27 6.11
N ASP A 101 2.53 -60.07 6.47
CA ASP A 101 3.39 -60.95 5.66
C ASP A 101 4.50 -60.24 4.85
N ARG A 102 5.74 -60.72 4.75
CA ARG A 102 6.41 -61.93 5.25
C ARG A 102 7.90 -61.78 4.94
N ASP A 103 8.73 -62.47 5.72
CA ASP A 103 9.91 -63.20 5.26
C ASP A 103 10.89 -62.54 4.27
N ARG A 104 12.06 -62.17 4.80
CA ARG A 104 13.32 -62.64 4.20
C ARG A 104 14.43 -62.58 5.22
N GLY A 105 14.75 -63.76 5.76
CA GLY A 105 15.98 -63.99 6.48
C GLY A 105 17.20 -63.77 5.58
N ILE A 106 18.26 -63.25 6.18
CA ILE A 106 19.63 -63.47 5.71
C ILE A 106 20.42 -63.93 6.95
N PRO A 107 21.05 -65.10 6.91
CA PRO A 107 21.75 -65.66 8.06
C PRO A 107 23.10 -65.01 8.31
N ASP A 108 23.49 -65.15 9.56
CA ASP A 108 24.71 -64.81 10.26
C ASP A 108 25.98 -65.53 9.72
N ARG A 109 27.15 -64.96 10.05
CA ARG A 109 28.53 -65.51 10.06
C ARG A 109 29.20 -65.74 8.68
N ARG A 110 30.44 -65.30 8.45
CA ARG A 110 31.64 -65.20 9.31
C ARG A 110 32.65 -64.25 8.66
#